data_AF-M5AJ99-F1
#
_entry.id   AF-M5AJ99-F1
#
_cell.length_a   1.000
_cell.length_b   1.000
_cell.length_c   1.000
_cell.angle_alpha   90.00
_cell.angle_beta   90.00
_cell.angle_gamma   90.00
#
_symmetry.space_group_name_H-M   'P 1'
#
loop_
_entity.id
_entity.type
_entity.pdbx_description
1 polymer ?
#
loop_
_entity_poly.entity_id
_entity_poly.type
_entity_poly.pdbx_seq_one_letter_code
_entity_poly.pdbx_strand_id
1 'polypeptide(L)'
;MLLPDQWNGKFLMGGGGGFVGSVQNQALDGMSAGKTPLERGYATVGTDTGHTGEVIDASWALDNDQAKENFAHRAVHRTAEVSKEIIKDYYGDGADRSYFFGCSRGGGQAMISAQRYPDDFDGIVAGAPVLDWPGTIAGFLHNEQAVFPNPGDLTSPVITADNRKLLAEGLGKACDYLDGVKDGLISDPRRCKFDPTTLPVCASGPAADCLTEQQLAAIQAVYRGPVAGGQQIHPGFPFGGESDPLGWDLWITQTEPSTLPPGVPNLHYAFGTQFAKYFVYNDPSWNYANFDP
;
A
#
# COMPACT_ATOMS: atom_id res chain seq x y z
N MET A 1 -16.27 -13.41 14.03
CA MET A 1 -16.67 -12.30 14.93
C MET A 1 -16.28 -12.66 16.35
N LEU A 2 -15.81 -11.70 17.15
CA LEU A 2 -15.49 -11.89 18.56
C LEU A 2 -16.41 -10.97 19.38
N LEU A 3 -17.09 -11.57 20.36
CA LEU A 3 -18.09 -10.92 21.22
C LEU A 3 -17.61 -11.07 22.67
N PRO A 4 -17.02 -10.04 23.29
CA PRO A 4 -16.58 -10.12 24.68
C PRO A 4 -17.78 -10.17 25.65
N ASP A 5 -17.66 -10.93 26.74
CA ASP A 5 -18.68 -10.97 27.80
C ASP A 5 -18.86 -9.59 28.44
N GLN A 6 -17.75 -8.88 28.68
CA GLN A 6 -17.76 -7.49 29.16
C GLN A 6 -17.77 -6.52 27.98
N TRP A 7 -18.92 -6.47 27.29
CA TRP A 7 -19.11 -5.56 26.16
C TRP A 7 -19.32 -4.12 26.61
N ASN A 8 -18.72 -3.19 25.88
CA ASN A 8 -18.75 -1.75 26.17
C ASN A 8 -19.81 -0.98 25.35
N GLY A 9 -20.71 -1.68 24.67
CA GLY A 9 -21.74 -1.10 23.80
C GLY A 9 -21.25 -0.76 22.38
N LYS A 10 -19.97 -1.01 22.03
CA LYS A 10 -19.38 -0.57 20.75
C LYS A 10 -19.00 -1.72 19.83
N PHE A 11 -19.13 -1.46 18.53
CA PHE A 11 -18.70 -2.33 17.44
C PHE A 11 -17.46 -1.75 16.75
N LEU A 12 -16.47 -2.58 16.44
CA LEU A 12 -15.32 -2.22 15.61
C LEU A 12 -15.15 -3.25 14.48
N MET A 13 -15.25 -2.78 13.23
CA MET A 13 -14.86 -3.58 12.08
C MET A 13 -13.43 -3.26 11.63
N GLY A 14 -12.73 -4.32 11.31
CA GLY A 14 -11.41 -4.32 10.75
C GLY A 14 -11.34 -4.31 9.23
N GLY A 15 -10.48 -3.48 8.66
CA GLY A 15 -10.10 -3.54 7.23
C GLY A 15 -8.88 -4.43 6.99
N GLY A 16 -8.73 -4.96 5.78
CA GLY A 16 -7.59 -5.82 5.42
C GLY A 16 -6.53 -5.12 4.54
N GLY A 17 -5.37 -5.75 4.34
CA GLY A 17 -4.29 -5.28 3.45
C GLY A 17 -4.18 -6.00 2.09
N GLY A 18 -3.56 -5.33 1.10
CA GLY A 18 -3.31 -5.92 -0.22
C GLY A 18 -4.58 -6.34 -0.96
N PHE A 19 -4.60 -7.56 -1.50
CA PHE A 19 -5.73 -8.17 -2.19
C PHE A 19 -6.65 -9.03 -1.30
N VAL A 20 -6.57 -8.90 0.04
CA VAL A 20 -7.40 -9.55 1.11
C VAL A 20 -8.44 -10.55 0.58
N GLY A 21 -8.55 -11.84 0.88
CA GLY A 21 -7.55 -12.87 1.07
C GLY A 21 -7.82 -13.74 2.30
N SER A 22 -8.08 -13.08 3.43
CA SER A 22 -8.19 -13.71 4.74
C SER A 22 -8.92 -12.78 5.71
N VAL A 23 -9.54 -13.36 6.74
CA VAL A 23 -10.24 -12.59 7.77
C VAL A 23 -9.23 -11.85 8.64
N GLN A 24 -9.03 -10.56 8.35
CA GLN A 24 -8.19 -9.67 9.13
C GLN A 24 -9.06 -8.92 10.14
N ASN A 25 -8.88 -9.21 11.42
CA ASN A 25 -9.63 -8.62 12.53
C ASN A 25 -8.66 -7.90 13.47
N GLN A 26 -8.85 -6.59 13.67
CA GLN A 26 -8.04 -5.75 14.55
C GLN A 26 -8.39 -5.91 16.03
N ALA A 27 -9.13 -6.96 16.39
CA ALA A 27 -9.45 -7.33 17.77
C ALA A 27 -8.25 -7.28 18.72
N LEU A 28 -7.08 -7.75 18.26
CA LEU A 28 -5.84 -7.85 19.04
C LEU A 28 -4.82 -6.75 18.67
N ASP A 29 -5.19 -5.78 17.83
CA ASP A 29 -4.32 -4.66 17.50
C ASP A 29 -4.23 -3.70 18.69
N GLY A 30 -3.06 -3.59 19.32
CA GLY A 30 -2.85 -2.71 20.47
C GLY A 30 -2.88 -1.21 20.12
N MET A 31 -2.99 -0.84 18.83
CA MET A 31 -3.03 0.54 18.31
C MET A 31 -2.09 1.51 19.05
N SER A 32 -0.85 1.06 19.31
CA SER A 32 0.22 1.79 19.99
C SER A 32 -0.02 2.25 21.45
N ALA A 33 -1.12 1.87 22.12
CA ALA A 33 -1.55 2.55 23.35
C ALA A 33 -2.05 1.66 24.51
N GLY A 34 -1.76 0.36 24.50
CA GLY A 34 -2.09 -0.55 25.62
C GLY A 34 -3.15 -1.58 25.25
N LYS A 35 -4.29 -1.58 25.96
CA LYS A 35 -5.35 -2.60 25.78
C LYS A 35 -5.87 -2.62 24.34
N THR A 36 -5.95 -3.83 23.77
CA THR A 36 -6.54 -4.11 22.45
C THR A 36 -8.04 -3.77 22.40
N PRO A 37 -8.66 -3.60 21.22
CA PRO A 37 -10.10 -3.41 21.11
C PRO A 37 -10.91 -4.46 21.87
N LEU A 38 -10.51 -5.73 21.80
CA LEU A 38 -11.20 -6.79 22.54
C LEU A 38 -11.08 -6.59 24.06
N GLU A 39 -9.90 -6.28 24.58
CA GLU A 39 -9.68 -6.00 26.02
C GLU A 39 -10.36 -4.72 26.51
N ARG A 40 -10.70 -3.81 25.58
CA ARG A 40 -11.49 -2.61 25.84
C ARG A 40 -12.99 -2.87 25.76
N GLY A 41 -13.41 -4.08 25.41
CA GLY A 41 -14.80 -4.53 25.36
C GLY A 41 -15.52 -4.27 24.03
N TYR A 42 -14.81 -4.06 22.92
CA TYR A 42 -15.45 -3.92 21.61
C TYR A 42 -15.89 -5.29 21.08
N ALA A 43 -17.09 -5.37 20.51
CA ALA A 43 -17.45 -6.44 19.58
C ALA A 43 -16.67 -6.22 18.28
N THR A 44 -16.00 -7.25 17.75
CA THR A 44 -15.08 -7.09 16.61
C THR A 44 -15.29 -8.09 15.49
N VAL A 45 -15.04 -7.64 14.26
CA VAL A 45 -15.16 -8.48 13.07
C VAL A 45 -14.15 -8.06 12.00
N GLY A 46 -13.82 -8.98 11.11
CA GLY A 46 -13.12 -8.74 9.86
C GLY A 46 -13.77 -9.56 8.76
N THR A 47 -13.33 -9.35 7.51
CA THR A 47 -13.79 -10.12 6.35
C THR A 47 -12.60 -10.46 5.47
N ASP A 48 -12.67 -11.60 4.79
CA ASP A 48 -11.74 -11.97 3.71
C ASP A 48 -12.08 -11.30 2.38
N THR A 49 -13.13 -10.48 2.38
CA THR A 49 -13.69 -9.77 1.23
C THR A 49 -14.31 -10.64 0.15
N GLY A 50 -14.65 -11.89 0.48
CA GLY A 50 -15.42 -12.78 -0.39
C GLY A 50 -14.58 -13.78 -1.19
N HIS A 51 -13.31 -13.95 -0.84
CA HIS A 51 -12.40 -14.95 -1.39
C HIS A 51 -11.25 -15.25 -0.43
N THR A 52 -10.59 -16.38 -0.67
CA THR A 52 -9.36 -16.79 0.03
C THR A 52 -8.15 -16.58 -0.85
N GLY A 53 -7.06 -16.06 -0.30
CA GLY A 53 -5.81 -15.86 -1.03
C GLY A 53 -4.73 -15.17 -0.19
N GLU A 54 -3.50 -15.22 -0.69
CA GLU A 54 -2.38 -14.50 -0.10
C GLU A 54 -2.49 -13.00 -0.35
N VAL A 55 -1.80 -12.19 0.46
CA VAL A 55 -1.91 -10.71 0.44
C VAL A 55 -1.59 -10.08 -0.92
N ILE A 56 -0.72 -10.71 -1.72
CA ILE A 56 -0.32 -10.26 -3.06
C ILE A 56 -0.96 -11.06 -4.20
N ASP A 57 -1.82 -12.04 -3.91
CA ASP A 57 -2.48 -12.85 -4.95
C ASP A 57 -3.82 -12.24 -5.36
N ALA A 58 -3.96 -11.94 -6.65
CA ALA A 58 -5.19 -11.46 -7.27
C ALA A 58 -5.81 -12.49 -8.24
N SER A 59 -5.28 -13.70 -8.33
CA SER A 59 -5.74 -14.72 -9.30
C SER A 59 -7.22 -15.09 -9.14
N TRP A 60 -7.77 -14.97 -7.93
CA TRP A 60 -9.19 -15.13 -7.62
C TRP A 60 -10.12 -14.18 -8.39
N ALA A 61 -9.59 -13.09 -8.93
CA ALA A 61 -10.35 -12.09 -9.68
C ALA A 61 -10.55 -12.47 -11.16
N LEU A 62 -9.80 -13.45 -11.69
CA LEU A 62 -9.90 -13.90 -13.07
C LEU A 62 -11.33 -14.33 -13.39
N ASP A 63 -11.93 -13.75 -14.43
CA ASP A 63 -13.30 -14.04 -14.88
C ASP A 63 -14.38 -13.99 -13.77
N ASN A 64 -14.14 -13.23 -12.69
CA ASN A 64 -15.00 -13.23 -11.50
C ASN A 64 -15.38 -11.82 -11.02
N ASP A 65 -16.33 -11.20 -11.73
CA ASP A 65 -16.79 -9.86 -11.42
C ASP A 65 -17.50 -9.76 -10.06
N GLN A 66 -18.12 -10.85 -9.59
CA GLN A 66 -18.75 -10.89 -8.27
C GLN A 66 -17.69 -10.77 -7.15
N ALA A 67 -16.57 -11.48 -7.26
CA ALA A 67 -15.47 -11.36 -6.33
C ALA A 67 -14.82 -9.97 -6.40
N LYS A 68 -14.62 -9.43 -7.60
CA LYS A 68 -14.11 -8.04 -7.78
C LYS A 68 -15.00 -7.03 -7.06
N GLU A 69 -16.32 -7.14 -7.19
CA GLU A 69 -17.28 -6.23 -6.53
C GLU A 69 -17.31 -6.44 -5.00
N ASN A 70 -17.17 -7.69 -4.53
CA ASN A 70 -17.03 -8.00 -3.10
C ASN A 70 -15.79 -7.33 -2.51
N PHE A 71 -14.63 -7.53 -3.14
CA PHE A 71 -13.38 -6.88 -2.77
C PHE A 71 -13.48 -5.37 -2.81
N ALA A 72 -14.08 -4.81 -3.88
CA ALA A 72 -14.17 -3.38 -4.10
C ALA A 72 -14.94 -2.65 -2.99
N HIS A 73 -16.08 -3.18 -2.56
CA HIS A 73 -16.91 -2.50 -1.56
C HIS A 73 -17.92 -3.39 -0.82
N ARG A 74 -18.49 -4.42 -1.47
CA ARG A 74 -19.70 -5.07 -0.96
C ARG A 74 -19.45 -5.95 0.27
N ALA A 75 -18.32 -6.64 0.34
CA ALA A 75 -18.07 -7.56 1.45
C ALA A 75 -17.95 -6.84 2.80
N VAL A 76 -17.32 -5.66 2.82
CA VAL A 76 -17.19 -4.85 4.04
C VAL A 76 -18.57 -4.42 4.54
N HIS A 77 -19.38 -3.82 3.66
CA HIS A 77 -20.72 -3.37 3.99
C HIS A 77 -21.62 -4.50 4.50
N ARG A 78 -21.69 -5.62 3.77
CA ARG A 78 -22.49 -6.78 4.18
C ARG A 78 -22.05 -7.36 5.52
N THR A 79 -20.75 -7.41 5.77
CA THR A 79 -20.22 -7.87 7.06
C THR A 79 -20.62 -6.93 8.18
N ALA A 80 -20.62 -5.61 7.95
CA ALA A 80 -21.06 -4.62 8.92
C ALA A 80 -22.56 -4.77 9.25
N GLU A 81 -23.43 -4.84 8.25
CA GLU A 81 -24.88 -5.04 8.43
C GLU A 81 -25.18 -6.29 9.25
N VAL A 82 -24.62 -7.45 8.84
CA VAL A 82 -24.87 -8.73 9.51
C VAL A 82 -24.30 -8.73 10.92
N SER A 83 -23.13 -8.13 11.14
CA SER A 83 -22.51 -8.05 12.47
C SER A 83 -23.36 -7.23 13.45
N LYS A 84 -23.98 -6.13 12.99
CA LYS A 84 -24.88 -5.31 13.83
C LYS A 84 -26.10 -6.10 14.28
N GLU A 85 -26.68 -6.92 13.41
CA GLU A 85 -27.79 -7.81 13.78
C GLU A 85 -27.36 -8.91 14.75
N ILE A 86 -26.17 -9.52 14.54
CA ILE A 86 -25.61 -10.52 15.48
C ILE A 86 -25.36 -9.90 16.87
N ILE A 87 -24.82 -8.69 16.93
CA ILE A 87 -24.59 -7.95 18.19
C ILE A 87 -25.91 -7.74 18.91
N LYS A 88 -26.94 -7.27 18.19
CA LYS A 88 -28.26 -7.00 18.75
C LYS A 88 -28.92 -8.26 19.32
N ASP A 89 -28.83 -9.37 18.60
CA ASP A 89 -29.36 -10.65 19.06
C ASP A 89 -28.60 -11.17 20.28
N TYR A 90 -27.26 -11.10 20.26
CA TYR A 90 -26.41 -11.66 21.31
C TYR A 90 -26.46 -10.87 22.63
N TYR A 91 -26.40 -9.53 22.59
CA TYR A 91 -26.41 -8.67 23.78
C TYR A 91 -27.82 -8.20 24.19
N GLY A 92 -28.82 -8.44 23.35
CA GLY A 92 -30.18 -7.95 23.55
C GLY A 92 -30.40 -6.47 23.22
N ASP A 93 -29.35 -5.76 22.77
CA ASP A 93 -29.40 -4.38 22.32
C ASP A 93 -28.36 -4.12 21.22
N GLY A 94 -28.64 -3.14 20.34
CA GLY A 94 -27.73 -2.76 19.25
C GLY A 94 -26.49 -2.02 19.75
N ALA A 95 -25.45 -1.95 18.92
CA ALA A 95 -24.28 -1.15 19.25
C ALA A 95 -24.63 0.35 19.35
N ASP A 96 -24.25 0.99 20.45
CA ASP A 96 -24.37 2.44 20.64
C ASP A 96 -23.60 3.21 19.57
N ARG A 97 -22.41 2.71 19.20
CA ARG A 97 -21.56 3.26 18.16
C ARG A 97 -20.80 2.16 17.42
N SER A 98 -20.66 2.36 16.11
CA SER A 98 -19.94 1.50 15.19
C SER A 98 -18.72 2.20 14.62
N TYR A 99 -17.57 1.55 14.66
CA TYR A 99 -16.30 2.09 14.19
C TYR A 99 -15.69 1.21 13.09
N PHE A 100 -14.91 1.83 12.22
CA PHE A 100 -14.04 1.12 11.28
C PHE A 100 -12.59 1.57 11.44
N PHE A 101 -11.66 0.61 11.41
CA PHE A 101 -10.22 0.90 11.36
C PHE A 101 -9.54 0.02 10.30
N GLY A 102 -8.73 0.65 9.44
CA GLY A 102 -7.91 -0.06 8.48
C GLY A 102 -6.78 0.80 7.92
N CYS A 103 -5.72 0.14 7.45
CA CYS A 103 -4.56 0.76 6.80
C CYS A 103 -4.37 0.18 5.38
N SER A 104 -3.75 0.91 4.45
CA SER A 104 -3.53 0.46 3.06
C SER A 104 -4.86 0.17 2.35
N ARG A 105 -5.09 -1.05 1.84
CA ARG A 105 -6.40 -1.48 1.31
C ARG A 105 -7.51 -1.20 2.31
N GLY A 106 -7.26 -1.42 3.60
CA GLY A 106 -8.21 -1.19 4.69
C GLY A 106 -8.52 0.28 4.87
N GLY A 107 -7.54 1.17 4.66
CA GLY A 107 -7.80 2.61 4.59
C GLY A 107 -8.66 2.97 3.38
N GLY A 108 -8.45 2.30 2.24
CA GLY A 108 -9.33 2.41 1.08
C GLY A 108 -10.76 1.91 1.37
N GLN A 109 -10.91 0.76 2.04
CA GLN A 109 -12.20 0.21 2.47
C GLN A 109 -12.93 1.17 3.42
N ALA A 110 -12.21 1.74 4.39
CA ALA A 110 -12.69 2.77 5.30
C ALA A 110 -13.29 3.97 4.54
N MET A 111 -12.56 4.47 3.53
CA MET A 111 -12.99 5.60 2.70
C MET A 111 -14.17 5.24 1.78
N ILE A 112 -14.22 4.02 1.26
CA ILE A 112 -15.36 3.51 0.49
C ILE A 112 -16.61 3.41 1.37
N SER A 113 -16.51 2.92 2.61
CA SER A 113 -17.63 2.95 3.56
C SER A 113 -18.09 4.38 3.80
N ALA A 114 -17.20 5.33 4.05
CA ALA A 114 -17.57 6.73 4.23
C ALA A 114 -18.31 7.34 3.02
N GLN A 115 -17.90 6.98 1.80
CA GLN A 115 -18.45 7.56 0.56
C GLN A 115 -19.73 6.88 0.08
N ARG A 116 -19.83 5.56 0.24
CA ARG A 116 -20.89 4.73 -0.36
C ARG A 116 -21.88 4.18 0.65
N TYR A 117 -21.45 4.00 1.90
CA TYR A 117 -22.24 3.41 2.98
C TYR A 117 -22.12 4.25 4.26
N PRO A 118 -22.54 5.53 4.22
CA PRO A 118 -22.28 6.48 5.31
C PRO A 118 -22.91 6.07 6.63
N ASP A 119 -23.92 5.19 6.61
CA ASP A 119 -24.62 4.68 7.80
C ASP A 119 -23.96 3.42 8.41
N ASP A 120 -22.90 2.88 7.78
CA ASP A 120 -22.21 1.70 8.29
C ASP A 120 -21.44 2.00 9.59
N PHE A 121 -20.82 3.18 9.71
CA PHE A 121 -19.96 3.50 10.85
C PHE A 121 -20.09 4.97 11.28
N ASP A 122 -20.16 5.20 12.59
CA ASP A 122 -20.17 6.53 13.21
C ASP A 122 -18.77 7.17 13.25
N GLY A 123 -17.72 6.35 13.19
CA GLY A 123 -16.33 6.81 13.24
C GLY A 123 -15.40 5.93 12.41
N ILE A 124 -14.56 6.55 11.61
CA ILE A 124 -13.68 5.85 10.67
C ILE A 124 -12.24 6.34 10.85
N VAL A 125 -11.30 5.40 10.93
CA VAL A 125 -9.87 5.67 10.89
C VAL A 125 -9.28 5.00 9.66
N ALA A 126 -8.85 5.81 8.69
CA ALA A 126 -8.29 5.37 7.42
C ALA A 126 -6.79 5.70 7.34
N GLY A 127 -5.94 4.71 7.60
CA GLY A 127 -4.48 4.83 7.46
C GLY A 127 -4.03 4.55 6.02
N ALA A 128 -3.08 5.34 5.50
CA ALA A 128 -2.48 5.18 4.16
C ALA A 128 -3.46 4.66 3.08
N PRO A 129 -4.62 5.32 2.88
CA PRO A 129 -5.71 4.75 2.10
C PRO A 129 -5.34 4.63 0.61
N VAL A 130 -5.45 3.42 0.05
CA VAL A 130 -5.36 3.23 -1.40
C VAL A 130 -6.71 3.60 -2.03
N LEU A 131 -6.82 4.86 -2.48
CA LEU A 131 -8.05 5.44 -3.03
C LEU A 131 -8.19 5.23 -4.54
N ASP A 132 -7.11 5.46 -5.27
CA ASP A 132 -7.05 5.36 -6.72
C ASP A 132 -6.28 4.09 -7.13
N TRP A 133 -6.99 2.97 -7.21
CA TRP A 133 -6.39 1.69 -7.60
C TRP A 133 -5.76 1.74 -9.00
N PRO A 134 -6.47 2.17 -10.07
CA PRO A 134 -5.87 2.26 -11.40
C PRO A 134 -4.62 3.13 -11.45
N GLY A 135 -4.66 4.34 -10.88
CA GLY A 135 -3.50 5.24 -10.88
C GLY A 135 -2.34 4.72 -10.03
N THR A 136 -2.63 4.16 -8.85
CA THR A 136 -1.58 3.57 -7.98
C THR A 136 -0.85 2.45 -8.70
N ILE A 137 -1.62 1.57 -9.38
CA ILE A 137 -1.05 0.44 -10.14
C ILE A 137 -0.27 0.92 -11.36
N ALA A 138 -0.75 1.93 -12.07
CA ALA A 138 0.01 2.57 -13.14
C ALA A 138 1.35 3.12 -12.62
N GLY A 139 1.35 3.72 -11.42
CA GLY A 139 2.57 4.16 -10.74
C GLY A 139 3.54 3.02 -10.42
N PHE A 140 3.02 1.90 -9.92
CA PHE A 140 3.84 0.72 -9.63
C PHE A 140 4.47 0.14 -10.89
N LEU A 141 3.70 -0.03 -11.96
CA LEU A 141 4.20 -0.56 -13.24
C LEU A 141 5.19 0.39 -13.92
N HIS A 142 4.96 1.70 -13.83
CA HIS A 142 5.91 2.72 -14.31
C HIS A 142 7.26 2.63 -13.60
N ASN A 143 7.22 2.52 -12.26
CA ASN A 143 8.43 2.37 -11.46
C ASN A 143 9.14 1.05 -11.78
N GLU A 144 8.38 -0.04 -11.92
CA GLU A 144 8.92 -1.35 -12.26
C GLU A 144 9.64 -1.34 -13.61
N GLN A 145 9.08 -0.72 -14.65
CA GLN A 145 9.76 -0.57 -15.95
C GLN A 145 11.05 0.27 -15.85
N ALA A 146 11.09 1.26 -14.95
CA ALA A 146 12.27 2.09 -14.76
C ALA A 146 13.38 1.39 -13.96
N VAL A 147 13.02 0.59 -12.95
CA VAL A 147 13.98 -0.10 -12.06
C VAL A 147 14.40 -1.46 -12.62
N PHE A 148 13.50 -2.17 -13.30
CA PHE A 148 13.73 -3.45 -13.96
C PHE A 148 13.36 -3.33 -15.46
N PRO A 149 14.17 -2.64 -16.27
CA PRO A 149 13.86 -2.44 -17.69
C PRO A 149 13.93 -3.71 -18.53
N ASN A 150 14.58 -4.77 -18.03
CA ASN A 150 14.59 -6.09 -18.67
C ASN A 150 13.68 -7.05 -17.89
N PRO A 151 12.48 -7.39 -18.39
CA PRO A 151 11.57 -8.31 -17.71
C PRO A 151 12.11 -9.75 -17.60
N GLY A 152 13.18 -10.09 -18.32
CA GLY A 152 13.88 -11.36 -18.21
C GLY A 152 14.95 -11.40 -17.10
N ASP A 153 15.28 -10.26 -16.49
CA ASP A 153 16.20 -10.15 -15.35
C ASP A 153 15.57 -9.34 -14.23
N LEU A 154 14.94 -10.04 -13.29
CA LEU A 154 14.37 -9.45 -12.09
C LEU A 154 15.35 -9.47 -10.92
N THR A 155 16.64 -9.77 -11.11
CA THR A 155 17.63 -9.92 -10.01
C THR A 155 18.59 -8.75 -9.89
N SER A 156 18.57 -7.85 -10.87
CA SER A 156 19.53 -6.74 -11.00
C SER A 156 18.78 -5.40 -11.09
N PRO A 157 18.30 -4.83 -9.97
CA PRO A 157 17.66 -3.52 -10.00
C PRO A 157 18.64 -2.45 -10.49
N VAL A 158 18.17 -1.54 -11.35
CA VAL A 158 18.95 -0.37 -11.79
C VAL A 158 19.35 0.50 -10.61
N ILE A 159 18.45 0.70 -9.65
CA ILE A 159 18.69 1.46 -8.42
C ILE A 159 19.26 0.51 -7.35
N THR A 160 20.51 0.74 -6.94
CA THR A 160 21.18 -0.10 -5.94
C THR A 160 21.00 0.41 -4.51
N ALA A 161 21.38 -0.41 -3.52
CA ALA A 161 21.40 0.01 -2.12
C ALA A 161 22.33 1.21 -1.86
N ASP A 162 23.48 1.27 -2.53
CA ASP A 162 24.40 2.42 -2.44
C ASP A 162 23.77 3.68 -3.04
N ASN A 163 23.03 3.56 -4.15
CA ASN A 163 22.31 4.70 -4.71
C ASN A 163 21.22 5.22 -3.75
N ARG A 164 20.46 4.32 -3.11
CA ARG A 164 19.45 4.69 -2.10
C ARG A 164 20.07 5.40 -0.90
N LYS A 165 21.23 4.93 -0.45
CA LYS A 165 21.99 5.58 0.64
C LYS A 165 22.48 6.97 0.23
N LEU A 166 23.09 7.10 -0.95
CA LEU A 166 23.55 8.39 -1.48
C LEU A 166 22.39 9.40 -1.56
N LEU A 167 21.23 8.94 -2.01
CA LEU A 167 20.00 9.73 -2.11
C LEU A 167 19.49 10.18 -0.75
N ALA A 168 19.41 9.27 0.22
CA ALA A 168 19.01 9.58 1.60
C ALA A 168 19.96 10.58 2.28
N GLU A 169 21.27 10.46 2.05
CA GLU A 169 22.26 11.42 2.56
C GLU A 169 22.12 12.81 1.92
N GLY A 170 21.85 12.87 0.62
CA GLY A 170 21.57 14.12 -0.09
C GLY A 170 20.31 14.80 0.44
N LEU A 171 19.23 14.02 0.61
CA LEU A 171 17.97 14.49 1.17
C LEU A 171 18.11 14.98 2.61
N GLY A 172 18.80 14.23 3.48
CA GLY A 172 19.05 14.65 4.85
C GLY A 172 19.81 15.98 4.92
N LYS A 173 20.85 16.16 4.09
CA LYS A 173 21.59 17.44 4.02
C LYS A 173 20.73 18.60 3.54
N ALA A 174 19.82 18.35 2.60
CA ALA A 174 19.00 19.41 1.99
C ALA A 174 17.74 19.74 2.80
N CYS A 175 17.18 18.77 3.52
CA CYS A 175 15.77 18.83 3.92
C CYS A 175 15.47 18.56 5.40
N ASP A 176 16.37 17.93 6.16
CA ASP A 176 16.20 17.63 7.60
C ASP A 176 15.86 18.91 8.39
N TYR A 177 16.71 19.93 8.31
CA TYR A 177 16.54 21.16 9.09
C TYR A 177 15.42 22.11 8.61
N LEU A 178 14.60 21.74 7.62
CA LEU A 178 13.56 22.63 7.10
C LEU A 178 12.43 22.91 8.10
N ASP A 179 12.25 22.06 9.10
CA ASP A 179 11.32 22.26 10.21
C ASP A 179 11.96 22.96 11.43
N GLY A 180 13.25 23.24 11.38
CA GLY A 180 14.02 23.88 12.46
C GLY A 180 14.66 22.92 13.46
N VAL A 181 14.53 21.60 13.25
CA VAL A 181 15.16 20.55 14.06
C VAL A 181 16.07 19.71 13.18
N LYS A 182 17.19 19.21 13.73
CA LYS A 182 18.11 18.32 13.02
C LYS A 182 18.06 16.95 13.69
N ASP A 183 17.12 16.13 13.28
CA ASP A 183 16.83 14.81 13.87
C ASP A 183 16.82 13.67 12.85
N GLY A 184 17.13 13.97 11.59
CA GLY A 184 17.15 13.00 10.50
C GLY A 184 15.77 12.70 9.91
N LEU A 185 14.74 13.47 10.28
CA LEU A 185 13.38 13.33 9.74
C LEU A 185 13.07 14.44 8.76
N ILE A 186 12.23 14.13 7.77
CA ILE A 186 11.65 15.13 6.88
C ILE A 186 10.18 15.29 7.28
N SER A 187 9.88 16.23 8.18
CA SER A 187 8.53 16.41 8.71
C SER A 187 7.49 16.83 7.65
N ASP A 188 7.90 17.56 6.62
CA ASP A 188 7.06 17.89 5.47
C ASP A 188 7.84 17.76 4.15
N PRO A 189 7.75 16.59 3.47
CA PRO A 189 8.44 16.33 2.22
C PRO A 189 8.11 17.33 1.10
N ARG A 190 6.97 18.04 1.16
CA ARG A 190 6.57 19.02 0.12
C ARG A 190 7.43 20.28 0.14
N ARG A 191 8.04 20.58 1.29
CA ARG A 191 8.94 21.73 1.50
C ARG A 191 10.35 21.43 1.00
N CYS A 192 10.72 20.16 0.90
CA CYS A 192 11.99 19.73 0.36
C CYS A 192 12.06 20.03 -1.15
N LYS A 193 13.09 20.78 -1.57
CA LYS A 193 13.36 21.12 -2.98
C LYS A 193 14.61 20.44 -3.50
N PHE A 194 14.95 19.30 -2.92
CA PHE A 194 16.08 18.49 -3.35
C PHE A 194 15.91 18.09 -4.82
N ASP A 195 16.99 18.22 -5.58
CA ASP A 195 17.07 17.81 -6.98
C ASP A 195 18.13 16.71 -7.10
N PRO A 196 17.76 15.46 -7.44
CA PRO A 196 18.70 14.36 -7.59
C PRO A 196 19.83 14.61 -8.61
N THR A 197 19.65 15.55 -9.55
CA THR A 197 20.71 15.93 -10.52
C THR A 197 21.91 16.61 -9.87
N THR A 198 21.77 17.06 -8.62
CA THR A 198 22.86 17.65 -7.83
C THR A 198 23.80 16.61 -7.23
N LEU A 199 23.45 15.32 -7.28
CA LEU A 199 24.30 14.23 -6.82
C LEU A 199 25.48 13.99 -7.80
N PRO A 200 26.62 13.45 -7.31
CA PRO A 200 27.77 13.19 -8.16
C PRO A 200 27.43 12.24 -9.32
N VAL A 201 27.99 12.51 -10.50
CA VAL A 201 27.85 11.66 -11.69
C VAL A 201 29.07 10.75 -11.82
N CYS A 202 28.85 9.47 -12.13
CA CYS A 202 29.94 8.51 -12.23
C CYS A 202 30.83 8.77 -13.44
N ALA A 203 32.15 8.85 -13.22
CA ALA A 203 33.14 9.05 -14.28
C ALA A 203 33.37 7.80 -15.14
N SER A 204 33.23 6.60 -14.56
CA SER A 204 33.40 5.32 -15.27
C SER A 204 32.64 4.19 -14.57
N GLY A 205 31.49 3.80 -15.13
CA GLY A 205 30.66 2.71 -14.60
C GLY A 205 29.99 3.02 -13.25
N PRO A 206 29.13 2.11 -12.74
CA PRO A 206 28.48 2.28 -11.45
C PRO A 206 29.48 2.27 -10.29
N ALA A 207 29.32 3.19 -9.33
CA ALA A 207 30.05 3.21 -8.07
C ALA A 207 29.14 3.69 -6.92
N ALA A 208 29.61 3.56 -5.67
CA ALA A 208 28.78 3.79 -4.48
C ALA A 208 28.50 5.27 -4.18
N ASP A 209 29.35 6.17 -4.65
CA ASP A 209 29.35 7.60 -4.33
C ASP A 209 28.85 8.50 -5.47
N CYS A 210 28.29 7.90 -6.52
CA CYS A 210 27.78 8.60 -7.70
C CYS A 210 26.60 7.87 -8.34
N LEU A 211 25.93 8.56 -9.26
CA LEU A 211 24.86 8.01 -10.09
C LEU A 211 25.33 7.93 -11.55
N THR A 212 25.02 6.83 -12.21
CA THR A 212 25.03 6.75 -13.67
C THR A 212 23.81 7.49 -14.25
N GLU A 213 23.82 7.80 -15.54
CA GLU A 213 22.66 8.39 -16.23
C GLU A 213 21.40 7.50 -16.09
N GLN A 214 21.56 6.18 -16.19
CA GLN A 214 20.45 5.23 -16.06
C GLN A 214 19.89 5.21 -14.63
N GLN A 215 20.76 5.24 -13.61
CA GLN A 215 20.34 5.31 -12.20
C GLN A 215 19.59 6.60 -11.90
N LEU A 216 20.12 7.74 -12.36
CA LEU A 216 19.47 9.04 -12.20
C LEU A 216 18.11 9.08 -12.91
N ALA A 217 18.01 8.53 -14.13
CA ALA A 217 16.75 8.46 -14.86
C ALA A 217 15.69 7.61 -14.13
N ALA A 218 16.08 6.46 -13.59
CA ALA A 218 15.18 5.60 -12.81
C ALA A 218 14.70 6.29 -11.52
N ILE A 219 15.62 6.95 -10.79
CA ILE A 219 15.27 7.73 -9.59
C ILE A 219 14.29 8.86 -9.93
N GLN A 220 14.54 9.58 -11.03
CA GLN A 220 13.65 10.65 -11.48
C GLN A 220 12.27 10.13 -11.92
N ALA A 221 12.20 8.94 -12.53
CA ALA A 221 10.93 8.29 -12.87
C ALA A 221 10.09 8.02 -11.61
N VAL A 222 10.71 7.44 -10.58
CA VAL A 222 10.04 7.16 -9.29
C VAL A 222 9.46 8.42 -8.64
N TYR A 223 10.22 9.52 -8.64
CA TYR A 223 9.75 10.80 -8.08
C TYR A 223 8.74 11.54 -8.95
N ARG A 224 8.74 11.31 -10.27
CA ARG A 224 7.82 11.98 -11.20
C ARG A 224 6.48 11.26 -11.27
N GLY A 225 6.47 9.93 -11.28
CA GLY A 225 5.29 9.12 -11.56
C GLY A 225 4.85 9.16 -13.04
N PRO A 226 3.85 8.34 -13.41
CA PRO A 226 3.41 8.16 -14.79
C PRO A 226 2.65 9.36 -15.34
N VAL A 227 2.92 9.67 -16.62
CA VAL A 227 2.25 10.72 -17.41
C VAL A 227 1.77 10.11 -18.73
N ALA A 228 0.53 10.35 -19.09
CA ALA A 228 -0.07 9.92 -20.35
C ALA A 228 -0.81 11.08 -21.01
N GLY A 229 -0.65 11.27 -22.33
CA GLY A 229 -1.30 12.37 -23.05
C GLY A 229 -0.96 13.77 -22.50
N GLY A 230 0.19 13.93 -21.83
CA GLY A 230 0.58 15.17 -21.17
C GLY A 230 -0.08 15.41 -19.81
N GLN A 231 -0.83 14.45 -19.27
CA GLN A 231 -1.47 14.53 -17.95
C GLN A 231 -0.84 13.56 -16.96
N GLN A 232 -0.66 14.00 -15.71
CA GLN A 232 -0.20 13.15 -14.62
C GLN A 232 -1.30 12.13 -14.29
N ILE A 233 -0.99 10.83 -14.37
CA ILE A 233 -1.92 9.75 -14.04
C ILE A 233 -1.95 9.51 -12.52
N HIS A 234 -0.77 9.45 -11.90
CA HIS A 234 -0.62 9.33 -10.45
C HIS A 234 0.64 10.08 -10.01
N PRO A 235 0.65 10.73 -8.83
CA PRO A 235 1.86 11.39 -8.33
C PRO A 235 3.00 10.39 -8.15
N GLY A 236 4.24 10.84 -8.32
CA GLY A 236 5.42 10.08 -7.93
C GLY A 236 5.53 9.94 -6.40
N PHE A 237 6.49 9.13 -5.96
CA PHE A 237 6.74 8.92 -4.53
C PHE A 237 7.25 10.19 -3.85
N PRO A 238 6.83 10.49 -2.61
CA PRO A 238 7.42 11.57 -1.83
C PRO A 238 8.84 11.20 -1.36
N PHE A 239 9.63 12.22 -1.03
CA PHE A 239 10.93 12.03 -0.40
C PHE A 239 10.82 11.45 1.02
N GLY A 240 11.82 10.66 1.42
CA GLY A 240 12.03 10.19 2.80
C GLY A 240 11.97 8.68 3.00
N GLY A 241 11.56 7.91 1.99
CA GLY A 241 11.44 6.45 2.06
C GLY A 241 12.59 5.69 1.40
N GLU A 242 13.63 6.36 0.91
CA GLU A 242 14.63 5.79 0.01
C GLU A 242 15.50 4.73 0.69
N SER A 243 15.94 4.99 1.92
CA SER A 243 16.77 4.06 2.70
C SER A 243 15.98 3.27 3.75
N ASP A 244 14.65 3.40 3.79
CA ASP A 244 13.81 2.64 4.73
C ASP A 244 13.63 1.19 4.22
N PRO A 245 13.94 0.16 5.03
CA PRO A 245 13.68 -1.24 4.67
C PRO A 245 12.22 -1.54 4.30
N LEU A 246 11.26 -0.81 4.86
CA LEU A 246 9.83 -0.91 4.52
C LEU A 246 9.39 0.11 3.46
N GLY A 247 10.31 0.95 2.98
CA GLY A 247 10.11 1.94 1.92
C GLY A 247 10.60 1.41 0.57
N TRP A 248 11.50 2.15 -0.08
CA TRP A 248 11.98 1.82 -1.43
C TRP A 248 12.63 0.45 -1.52
N ASP A 249 13.19 -0.07 -0.43
CA ASP A 249 13.75 -1.42 -0.42
C ASP A 249 12.71 -2.44 -0.84
N LEU A 250 11.75 -2.73 0.05
CA LEU A 250 10.67 -3.68 -0.15
C LEU A 250 9.76 -3.34 -1.34
N TRP A 251 9.49 -2.05 -1.57
CA TRP A 251 8.48 -1.65 -2.55
C TRP A 251 9.01 -1.48 -3.97
N ILE A 252 10.27 -1.07 -4.15
CA ILE A 252 10.79 -0.63 -5.45
C ILE A 252 12.00 -1.45 -5.90
N THR A 253 12.94 -1.75 -4.99
CA THR A 253 14.26 -2.26 -5.39
C THR A 253 14.57 -3.68 -4.95
N GLN A 254 13.77 -4.30 -4.07
CA GLN A 254 14.20 -5.53 -3.41
C GLN A 254 14.50 -6.64 -4.43
N THR A 255 15.56 -7.38 -4.14
CA THR A 255 15.83 -8.76 -4.59
C THR A 255 16.88 -9.39 -3.69
N GLU A 256 16.81 -10.71 -3.56
CA GLU A 256 17.40 -11.62 -2.57
C GLU A 256 18.54 -11.15 -1.62
N PRO A 257 18.48 -11.55 -0.32
CA PRO A 257 17.44 -12.38 0.31
C PRO A 257 16.12 -11.62 0.49
N SER A 258 15.01 -12.22 0.07
CA SER A 258 13.68 -11.60 0.09
C SER A 258 12.74 -12.30 1.09
N THR A 259 11.80 -11.53 1.64
CA THR A 259 10.63 -12.07 2.35
C THR A 259 9.46 -12.36 1.39
N LEU A 260 9.60 -12.03 0.11
CA LEU A 260 8.59 -12.24 -0.92
C LEU A 260 8.73 -13.63 -1.57
N PRO A 261 7.68 -14.15 -2.24
CA PRO A 261 7.77 -15.41 -2.94
C PRO A 261 8.86 -15.43 -4.03
N PRO A 262 9.41 -16.60 -4.37
CA PRO A 262 10.43 -16.72 -5.42
C PRO A 262 9.96 -16.09 -6.75
N GLY A 263 10.84 -15.31 -7.37
CA GLY A 263 10.56 -14.63 -8.64
C GLY A 263 9.73 -13.35 -8.52
N VAL A 264 9.47 -12.88 -7.28
CA VAL A 264 8.88 -11.57 -7.00
C VAL A 264 9.99 -10.66 -6.48
N PRO A 265 10.47 -9.68 -7.27
CA PRO A 265 11.54 -8.83 -6.81
C PRO A 265 11.08 -7.92 -5.68
N ASN A 266 10.00 -7.17 -5.89
CA ASN A 266 9.51 -6.15 -4.98
C ASN A 266 7.96 -6.10 -4.98
N LEU A 267 7.37 -5.27 -4.11
CA LEU A 267 5.91 -5.15 -4.02
C LEU A 267 5.26 -4.38 -5.18
N HIS A 268 5.95 -3.45 -5.86
CA HIS A 268 5.42 -2.82 -7.08
C HIS A 268 5.22 -3.85 -8.20
N TYR A 269 6.19 -4.73 -8.43
CA TYR A 269 6.03 -5.86 -9.33
C TYR A 269 4.85 -6.75 -8.91
N ALA A 270 4.79 -7.13 -7.63
CA ALA A 270 3.78 -8.04 -7.11
C ALA A 270 2.37 -7.49 -7.33
N PHE A 271 2.06 -6.33 -6.75
CA PHE A 271 0.73 -5.74 -6.85
C PHE A 271 0.41 -5.26 -8.28
N GLY A 272 1.40 -4.66 -8.95
CA GLY A 272 1.25 -4.12 -10.29
C GLY A 272 0.86 -5.19 -11.31
N THR A 273 1.64 -6.27 -11.38
CA THR A 273 1.39 -7.35 -12.35
C THR A 273 0.12 -8.14 -12.02
N GLN A 274 -0.15 -8.40 -10.74
CA GLN A 274 -1.35 -9.12 -10.31
C GLN A 274 -2.63 -8.35 -10.64
N PHE A 275 -2.67 -7.05 -10.36
CA PHE A 275 -3.82 -6.22 -10.74
C PHE A 275 -3.99 -6.16 -12.27
N ALA A 276 -2.92 -5.91 -13.02
CA ALA A 276 -2.99 -5.85 -14.48
C ALA A 276 -3.52 -7.17 -15.08
N LYS A 277 -2.98 -8.32 -14.65
CA LYS A 277 -3.38 -9.64 -15.14
C LYS A 277 -4.85 -9.95 -14.85
N TYR A 278 -5.30 -9.73 -13.62
CA TYR A 278 -6.56 -10.32 -13.15
C TYR A 278 -7.74 -9.32 -13.01
N PHE A 279 -7.46 -8.02 -12.88
CA PHE A 279 -8.50 -6.99 -12.85
C PHE A 279 -8.68 -6.28 -14.18
N VAL A 280 -7.58 -6.02 -14.92
CA VAL A 280 -7.60 -5.17 -16.12
C VAL A 280 -7.68 -5.97 -17.40
N TYR A 281 -6.66 -6.78 -17.68
CA TYR A 281 -6.52 -7.47 -18.96
C TYR A 281 -7.19 -8.84 -18.99
N ASN A 282 -7.48 -9.40 -17.82
CA ASN A 282 -8.03 -10.75 -17.68
C ASN A 282 -7.20 -11.79 -18.46
N ASP A 283 -5.87 -11.64 -18.35
CA ASP A 283 -4.86 -12.43 -19.06
C ASP A 283 -3.71 -12.75 -18.09
N PRO A 284 -3.64 -13.99 -17.57
CA PRO A 284 -2.56 -14.41 -16.66
C PRO A 284 -1.16 -14.36 -17.29
N SER A 285 -1.06 -14.35 -18.63
CA SER A 285 0.21 -14.32 -19.36
C SER A 285 0.75 -12.90 -19.59
N TRP A 286 -0.01 -11.88 -19.23
CA TRP A 286 0.39 -10.48 -19.39
C TRP A 286 1.72 -10.16 -18.66
N ASN A 287 2.53 -9.30 -19.27
CA ASN A 287 3.84 -8.90 -18.77
C ASN A 287 3.91 -7.37 -18.62
N TYR A 288 4.55 -6.87 -17.56
CA TYR A 288 4.67 -5.42 -17.30
C TYR A 288 5.48 -4.67 -18.37
N ALA A 289 6.30 -5.35 -19.16
CA ALA A 289 6.94 -4.74 -20.32
C ALA A 289 5.94 -4.27 -21.39
N ASN A 290 4.69 -4.78 -21.35
CA ASN A 290 3.60 -4.36 -22.24
C ASN A 290 2.79 -3.18 -21.66
N PHE A 291 3.12 -2.70 -20.46
CA PHE A 291 2.42 -1.56 -19.87
C PHE A 291 2.76 -0.28 -20.63
N ASP A 292 1.71 0.45 -21.03
CA ASP A 292 1.78 1.78 -21.62
C ASP A 292 0.85 2.69 -20.78
N PRO A 293 1.38 3.72 -20.10
CA PRO A 293 0.62 4.56 -19.16
C PRO A 293 -0.48 5.41 -19.81
#